data_AF-A0A7L4ZRC5-F1
#
_entry.id   AF-A0A7L4ZRC5-F1
#
_cell.length_a   1.000
_cell.length_b   1.000
_cell.length_c   1.000
_cell.angle_alpha   90.00
_cell.angle_beta   90.00
_cell.angle_gamma   90.00
#
_symmetry.space_group_name_H-M   'P 1'
#
loop_
_entity.id
_entity.type
_entity.pdbx_description
1 polymer ?
#
loop_
_entity_poly.entity_id
_entity_poly.type
_entity_poly.pdbx_seq_one_letter_code
_entity_poly.pdbx_strand_id
1 'polypeptide(L)'
;MRIFLKIIACLLLTTGVYSQTLPADNTFFSPTIGGATQTISESAGTGDDSLTFTNAINTVNAAGGGKVIVNAGTYRILEVDLKSNVHLEVNSGVTFLPFNASTTANNAIFNSDSNTGIDNFSVIGIGGNFAVNLSSLATSIRIRVISFKFCSNFKVANFDITDNNTEFSSLAFGSNYTTTSTASGTRINSIRGIPNGGIIENISITNAHYGYGLVQVQGGKNLLFRDLSSVGGATLRLETGFNLIQYTDLFDFNDIKLDNIWARNITCTNGQSALQLSPHTLHQGYFNAENITATSCEVAVVWAAGFATDEQDMDGLMPGSFMSTSKIRNVTATFGQNAQMRSSRLRYIPCQLRVERSGGIGVATTLNVDGESRTTPSPGAVLREEDKLGHYTLDFPDTEVTAIGYNIAAHYLPPNAIFRDSFDDYEICNESVNGVNFFIPNGFQNTPNERNPEENGTLSLTNASLNVVNIYPNPTSDILNIKLPAHLEDEEVQFYTVLGKQVGHYKLQSQNQIDISHLSEGFYFLVFKSGIQKRIIVN
;
A
#
# COMPACT_ATOMS: atom_id res chain seq x y z
N MET A 1 -32.22 -55.37 31.84
CA MET A 1 -32.43 -53.94 32.14
C MET A 1 -31.04 -53.29 32.10
N ARG A 2 -30.53 -52.86 30.94
CA ARG A 2 -30.63 -51.47 30.41
C ARG A 2 -30.25 -50.47 31.53
N ILE A 3 -29.15 -49.70 31.49
CA ILE A 3 -28.71 -48.75 30.46
C ILE A 3 -27.32 -48.17 30.84
N PHE A 4 -26.43 -48.09 29.83
CA PHE A 4 -25.42 -47.07 29.50
C PHE A 4 -24.61 -46.34 30.59
N LEU A 5 -23.28 -46.54 30.56
CA LEU A 5 -22.31 -45.50 30.91
C LEU A 5 -21.56 -45.10 29.63
N LYS A 6 -21.76 -43.84 29.21
CA LYS A 6 -21.25 -43.26 27.96
C LYS A 6 -19.75 -43.03 28.06
N ILE A 7 -19.00 -43.57 27.09
CA ILE A 7 -17.63 -43.19 26.78
C ILE A 7 -17.68 -41.78 26.18
N ILE A 8 -17.11 -40.79 26.86
CA ILE A 8 -16.82 -39.48 26.27
C ILE A 8 -15.45 -39.61 25.61
N ALA A 9 -15.45 -39.90 24.31
CA ALA A 9 -14.30 -39.69 23.46
C ALA A 9 -14.24 -38.20 23.13
N CYS A 10 -13.35 -37.47 23.79
CA CYS A 10 -13.02 -36.10 23.42
C CYS A 10 -12.26 -36.15 22.09
N LEU A 11 -12.98 -35.92 20.99
CA LEU A 11 -12.40 -35.74 19.67
C LEU A 11 -11.70 -34.37 19.67
N LEU A 12 -10.39 -34.36 19.93
CA LEU A 12 -9.55 -33.20 19.60
C LEU A 12 -9.54 -33.08 18.07
N LEU A 13 -10.48 -32.29 17.55
CA LEU A 13 -10.37 -31.70 16.22
C LEU A 13 -9.23 -30.69 16.30
N THR A 14 -8.02 -31.15 16.00
CA THR A 14 -6.93 -30.26 15.65
C THR A 14 -7.35 -29.56 14.35
N THR A 15 -7.88 -28.35 14.45
CA THR A 15 -7.93 -27.45 13.31
C THR A 15 -6.48 -27.19 12.94
N GLY A 16 -5.99 -27.90 11.93
CA GLY A 16 -4.72 -27.58 11.30
C GLY A 16 -4.82 -26.14 10.82
N VAL A 17 -4.17 -25.23 11.55
CA VAL A 17 -3.86 -23.91 11.03
C VAL A 17 -2.96 -24.19 9.84
N TYR A 18 -3.53 -24.19 8.63
CA TYR A 18 -2.74 -24.18 7.40
C TYR A 18 -1.97 -22.86 7.39
N SER A 19 -0.81 -22.85 8.05
CA SER A 19 0.23 -21.89 7.77
C SER A 19 0.57 -22.10 6.30
N GLN A 20 0.17 -21.17 5.44
CA GLN A 20 0.54 -21.25 4.03
C GLN A 20 2.03 -20.96 3.97
N THR A 21 2.81 -22.00 3.74
CA THR A 21 4.27 -21.92 3.57
C THR A 21 4.58 -21.14 2.30
N LEU A 22 5.61 -20.29 2.36
CA LEU A 22 6.17 -19.63 1.18
C LEU A 22 6.42 -20.67 0.06
N PRO A 23 5.87 -20.48 -1.16
CA PRO A 23 6.16 -21.34 -2.29
C PRO A 23 7.65 -21.39 -2.62
N ALA A 24 8.10 -22.47 -3.23
CA ALA A 24 9.48 -22.59 -3.68
C ALA A 24 9.79 -21.53 -4.75
N ASP A 25 11.02 -21.00 -4.77
CA ASP A 25 11.43 -19.93 -5.70
C ASP A 25 11.09 -20.21 -7.17
N ASN A 26 11.14 -21.48 -7.59
CA ASN A 26 10.82 -21.89 -8.95
C ASN A 26 9.34 -21.68 -9.36
N THR A 27 8.45 -21.40 -8.41
CA THR A 27 7.08 -20.97 -8.72
C THR A 27 7.01 -19.52 -9.17
N PHE A 28 7.99 -18.70 -8.78
CA PHE A 28 8.08 -17.28 -9.15
C PHE A 28 9.06 -17.07 -10.30
N PHE A 29 10.19 -17.78 -10.29
CA PHE A 29 11.25 -17.67 -11.29
C PHE A 29 11.89 -19.03 -11.58
N SER A 30 11.71 -19.51 -12.80
CA SER A 30 12.28 -20.77 -13.29
C SER A 30 13.04 -20.48 -14.59
N PRO A 31 14.32 -20.05 -14.50
CA PRO A 31 15.05 -19.58 -15.66
C PRO A 31 15.49 -20.71 -16.59
N THR A 32 15.57 -20.38 -17.88
CA THR A 32 16.35 -21.16 -18.85
C THR A 32 17.48 -20.29 -19.38
N ILE A 33 18.73 -20.64 -19.09
CA ILE A 33 19.89 -19.85 -19.51
C ILE A 33 20.42 -20.37 -20.85
N GLY A 34 20.42 -19.52 -21.87
CA GLY A 34 21.04 -19.82 -23.17
C GLY A 34 22.58 -19.84 -23.11
N GLY A 35 23.22 -20.34 -24.17
CA GLY A 35 24.67 -20.52 -24.21
C GLY A 35 25.47 -19.27 -24.58
N ALA A 36 24.83 -18.19 -25.04
CA ALA A 36 25.55 -16.99 -25.47
C ALA A 36 26.13 -16.24 -24.26
N THR A 37 27.28 -15.61 -24.46
CA THR A 37 27.90 -14.75 -23.44
C THR A 37 28.45 -13.49 -24.10
N GLN A 38 28.16 -12.35 -23.51
CA GLN A 38 28.79 -11.07 -23.80
C GLN A 38 29.40 -10.51 -22.52
N THR A 39 30.46 -9.72 -22.68
CA THR A 39 31.11 -9.04 -21.56
C THR A 39 31.19 -7.56 -21.86
N ILE A 40 30.74 -6.75 -20.91
CA ILE A 40 30.92 -5.30 -20.94
C ILE A 40 32.20 -5.00 -20.16
N SER A 41 33.17 -4.37 -20.83
CA SER A 41 34.44 -3.97 -20.23
C SER A 41 34.23 -2.82 -19.24
N GLU A 42 35.21 -2.59 -18.37
CA GLU A 42 35.14 -1.47 -17.41
C GLU A 42 34.89 -0.14 -18.11
N SER A 43 34.07 0.70 -17.49
CA SER A 43 33.91 2.11 -17.86
C SER A 43 34.35 2.98 -16.69
N ALA A 44 34.85 4.18 -17.01
CA ALA A 44 35.25 5.18 -16.03
C ALA A 44 34.08 6.13 -15.68
N GLY A 45 32.89 5.93 -16.25
CA GLY A 45 31.71 6.75 -15.98
C GLY A 45 31.81 8.17 -16.52
N THR A 46 32.54 8.37 -17.64
CA THR A 46 32.77 9.68 -18.24
C THR A 46 31.89 10.00 -19.45
N GLY A 47 31.20 9.00 -20.00
CA GLY A 47 30.36 9.11 -21.21
C GLY A 47 29.08 8.30 -21.09
N ASP A 48 28.33 8.19 -22.18
CA ASP A 48 27.12 7.36 -22.25
C ASP A 48 27.48 5.90 -22.54
N ASP A 49 27.13 4.99 -21.63
CA ASP A 49 27.32 3.55 -21.79
C ASP A 49 26.03 2.85 -22.28
N SER A 50 24.91 3.56 -22.45
CA SER A 50 23.59 2.96 -22.73
C SER A 50 23.58 2.14 -24.02
N LEU A 51 24.27 2.63 -25.06
CA LEU A 51 24.39 1.91 -26.33
C LEU A 51 25.23 0.63 -26.19
N THR A 52 26.28 0.65 -25.35
CA THR A 52 27.10 -0.54 -25.05
C THR A 52 26.26 -1.64 -24.42
N PHE A 53 25.45 -1.28 -23.42
CA PHE A 53 24.52 -2.21 -22.78
C PHE A 53 23.49 -2.74 -23.77
N THR A 54 22.87 -1.84 -24.53
CA THR A 54 21.86 -2.20 -25.54
C THR A 54 22.41 -3.19 -26.56
N ASN A 55 23.62 -2.97 -27.07
CA ASN A 55 24.25 -3.85 -28.05
C ASN A 55 24.60 -5.23 -27.49
N ALA A 56 25.11 -5.29 -26.26
CA ALA A 56 25.43 -6.55 -25.59
C ALA A 56 24.16 -7.39 -25.33
N ILE A 57 23.11 -6.75 -24.80
CA ILE A 57 21.80 -7.37 -24.56
C ILE A 57 21.20 -7.88 -25.87
N ASN A 58 21.18 -7.06 -26.92
CA ASN A 58 20.64 -7.45 -28.23
C ASN A 58 21.41 -8.62 -28.84
N THR A 59 22.74 -8.66 -28.69
CA THR A 59 23.57 -9.74 -29.21
C THR A 59 23.28 -11.06 -28.50
N VAL A 60 23.13 -11.05 -27.17
CA VAL A 60 22.76 -12.25 -26.40
C VAL A 60 21.33 -12.69 -26.73
N ASN A 61 20.38 -11.76 -26.81
CA ASN A 61 19.00 -12.06 -27.18
C ASN A 61 18.89 -12.68 -28.58
N ALA A 62 19.57 -12.10 -29.58
CA ALA A 62 19.58 -12.60 -30.96
C ALA A 62 20.23 -13.99 -31.10
N ALA A 63 21.14 -14.35 -30.18
CA ALA A 63 21.75 -15.68 -30.11
C ALA A 63 20.88 -16.72 -29.40
N GLY A 64 19.63 -16.39 -29.05
CA GLY A 64 18.71 -17.28 -28.35
C GLY A 64 18.78 -17.19 -26.82
N GLY A 65 19.53 -16.24 -26.28
CA GLY A 65 19.65 -15.98 -24.85
C GLY A 65 20.98 -16.42 -24.24
N GLY A 66 21.17 -16.05 -22.97
CA GLY A 66 22.39 -16.30 -22.21
C GLY A 66 22.74 -15.13 -21.29
N LYS A 67 24.03 -14.85 -21.15
CA LYS A 67 24.56 -13.95 -20.11
C LYS A 67 25.18 -12.68 -20.68
N VAL A 68 24.93 -11.55 -20.03
CA VAL A 68 25.71 -10.33 -20.17
C VAL A 68 26.46 -10.11 -18.86
N ILE A 69 27.77 -10.27 -18.88
CA ILE A 69 28.64 -10.08 -17.72
C ILE A 69 29.12 -8.62 -17.72
N VAL A 70 28.82 -7.88 -16.65
CA VAL A 70 29.27 -6.50 -16.47
C VAL A 70 30.45 -6.51 -15.52
N ASN A 71 31.64 -6.17 -16.04
CA ASN A 71 32.85 -6.10 -15.22
C ASN A 71 32.81 -4.91 -14.26
N ALA A 72 33.65 -4.93 -13.24
CA ALA A 72 33.77 -3.81 -12.29
C ALA A 72 34.06 -2.50 -13.04
N GLY A 73 33.45 -1.41 -12.59
CA GLY A 73 33.54 -0.12 -13.27
C GLY A 73 32.40 0.82 -12.91
N THR A 74 32.50 2.07 -13.31
CA THR A 74 31.41 3.05 -13.19
C THR A 74 30.79 3.27 -14.55
N TYR A 75 29.48 3.12 -14.66
CA TYR A 75 28.77 3.21 -15.93
C TYR A 75 27.69 4.28 -15.84
N ARG A 76 27.56 5.13 -16.86
CA ARG A 76 26.40 6.02 -16.99
C ARG A 76 25.45 5.46 -18.01
N ILE A 77 24.26 5.09 -17.58
CA ILE A 77 23.24 4.49 -18.44
C ILE A 77 21.88 5.13 -18.19
N LEU A 78 21.03 5.14 -19.21
CA LEU A 78 19.63 5.52 -19.11
C LEU A 78 18.84 4.81 -20.21
N GLU A 79 17.58 4.48 -19.91
CA GLU A 79 16.62 3.88 -20.84
C GLU A 79 17.13 2.59 -21.51
N VAL A 80 17.84 1.73 -20.78
CA VAL A 80 18.31 0.44 -21.30
C VAL A 80 17.18 -0.59 -21.25
N ASP A 81 16.71 -1.02 -22.42
CA ASP A 81 15.68 -2.06 -22.53
C ASP A 81 16.25 -3.45 -22.23
N LEU A 82 15.68 -4.12 -21.23
CA LEU A 82 15.88 -5.55 -20.98
C LEU A 82 15.14 -6.37 -22.05
N LYS A 83 15.62 -7.60 -22.30
CA LYS A 83 15.08 -8.49 -23.33
C LYS A 83 14.92 -9.90 -22.81
N SER A 84 14.02 -10.67 -23.44
CA SER A 84 13.78 -12.05 -23.07
C SER A 84 15.04 -12.92 -23.17
N ASN A 85 15.16 -13.90 -22.28
CA ASN A 85 16.28 -14.85 -22.21
C ASN A 85 17.66 -14.22 -21.96
N VAL A 86 17.73 -12.96 -21.49
CA VAL A 86 18.99 -12.28 -21.19
C VAL A 86 19.17 -12.14 -19.68
N HIS A 87 20.32 -12.56 -19.19
CA HIS A 87 20.65 -12.56 -17.76
C HIS A 87 21.88 -11.68 -17.53
N LEU A 88 21.67 -10.50 -16.93
CA LEU A 88 22.75 -9.60 -16.53
C LEU A 88 23.36 -10.10 -15.22
N GLU A 89 24.65 -10.41 -15.27
CA GLU A 89 25.49 -10.72 -14.12
C GLU A 89 26.42 -9.53 -13.86
N VAL A 90 26.12 -8.77 -12.81
CA VAL A 90 26.75 -7.47 -12.54
C VAL A 90 27.77 -7.62 -11.43
N ASN A 91 29.05 -7.36 -11.70
CA ASN A 91 30.09 -7.45 -10.67
C ASN A 91 29.80 -6.51 -9.49
N SER A 92 30.07 -6.93 -8.25
CA SER A 92 29.87 -6.09 -7.06
C SER A 92 30.70 -4.79 -7.04
N GLY A 93 31.77 -4.71 -7.84
CA GLY A 93 32.53 -3.48 -8.08
C GLY A 93 31.88 -2.51 -9.08
N VAL A 94 30.66 -2.76 -9.54
CA VAL A 94 29.92 -1.89 -10.47
C VAL A 94 29.21 -0.76 -9.73
N THR A 95 29.27 0.45 -10.29
CA THR A 95 28.36 1.55 -9.95
C THR A 95 27.62 2.04 -11.19
N PHE A 96 26.29 1.98 -11.18
CA PHE A 96 25.44 2.62 -12.17
C PHE A 96 25.10 4.05 -11.77
N LEU A 97 25.27 4.96 -12.72
CA LEU A 97 24.88 6.36 -12.66
C LEU A 97 23.86 6.64 -13.77
N PRO A 98 22.89 7.54 -13.57
CA PRO A 98 22.00 7.98 -14.63
C PRO A 98 22.75 8.83 -15.66
N PHE A 99 22.64 8.51 -16.95
CA PHE A 99 23.15 9.36 -18.04
C PHE A 99 22.14 10.43 -18.43
N ASN A 100 22.40 11.70 -18.10
CA ASN A 100 21.59 12.85 -18.53
C ASN A 100 20.06 12.67 -18.34
N ALA A 101 19.63 12.26 -17.14
CA ALA A 101 18.21 12.12 -16.84
C ALA A 101 17.44 13.41 -17.13
N SER A 102 16.32 13.26 -17.84
CA SER A 102 15.44 14.38 -18.21
C SER A 102 14.78 14.98 -16.98
N THR A 103 14.66 16.31 -16.95
CA THR A 103 13.98 17.05 -15.89
C THR A 103 12.46 17.08 -16.06
N THR A 104 11.94 16.64 -17.20
CA THR A 104 10.50 16.70 -17.53
C THR A 104 9.89 15.34 -17.85
N ALA A 105 10.69 14.37 -18.27
CA ALA A 105 10.24 13.03 -18.56
C ALA A 105 10.30 12.13 -17.33
N ASN A 106 9.56 11.02 -17.39
CA ASN A 106 9.71 9.93 -16.44
C ASN A 106 10.85 9.05 -16.93
N ASN A 107 11.97 9.02 -16.21
CA ASN A 107 13.16 8.29 -16.60
C ASN A 107 13.19 6.89 -15.99
N ALA A 108 13.94 5.98 -16.60
CA ALA A 108 14.37 4.71 -16.01
C ALA A 108 15.82 4.40 -16.35
N ILE A 109 16.56 3.75 -15.43
CA ILE A 109 17.86 3.16 -15.78
C ILE A 109 17.66 1.93 -16.68
N PHE A 110 16.76 1.02 -16.27
CA PHE A 110 16.36 -0.15 -17.04
C PHE A 110 14.85 -0.21 -17.25
N ASN A 111 14.44 -0.66 -18.44
CA ASN A 111 13.05 -0.91 -18.79
C ASN A 111 12.80 -2.40 -19.03
N SER A 112 11.81 -2.94 -18.33
CA SER A 112 11.30 -4.30 -18.49
C SER A 112 9.90 -4.24 -19.13
N ASP A 113 9.88 -3.94 -20.43
CA ASP A 113 8.65 -3.76 -21.18
C ASP A 113 8.84 -4.02 -22.69
N SER A 114 7.79 -4.50 -23.35
CA SER A 114 7.65 -4.47 -24.80
C SER A 114 6.17 -4.65 -25.17
N ASN A 115 5.77 -4.27 -26.39
CA ASN A 115 4.39 -4.48 -26.85
C ASN A 115 4.00 -5.97 -26.93
N THR A 116 4.97 -6.89 -26.97
CA THR A 116 4.78 -8.34 -27.00
C THR A 116 5.17 -9.02 -25.69
N GLY A 117 5.50 -8.25 -24.66
CA GLY A 117 6.06 -8.73 -23.41
C GLY A 117 7.53 -9.13 -23.51
N ILE A 118 8.18 -9.24 -22.36
CA ILE A 118 9.49 -9.88 -22.22
C ILE A 118 9.42 -11.00 -21.18
N ASP A 119 10.21 -12.06 -21.34
CA ASP A 119 10.12 -13.25 -20.48
C ASP A 119 11.51 -13.83 -20.17
N ASN A 120 11.67 -14.46 -19.00
CA ASN A 120 12.88 -15.20 -18.65
C ASN A 120 14.14 -14.31 -18.66
N PHE A 121 14.24 -13.36 -17.75
CA PHE A 121 15.40 -12.47 -17.67
C PHE A 121 15.84 -12.23 -16.23
N SER A 122 17.06 -11.72 -16.03
CA SER A 122 17.49 -11.32 -14.70
C SER A 122 18.50 -10.19 -14.68
N VAL A 123 18.55 -9.45 -13.58
CA VAL A 123 19.60 -8.46 -13.25
C VAL A 123 20.09 -8.76 -11.84
N ILE A 124 21.28 -9.36 -11.72
CA ILE A 124 21.76 -9.91 -10.45
C ILE A 124 23.20 -9.48 -10.19
N GLY A 125 23.46 -8.98 -8.98
CA GLY A 125 24.82 -8.78 -8.47
C GLY A 125 25.56 -10.09 -8.22
N ILE A 126 26.76 -10.23 -8.77
CA ILE A 126 27.68 -11.36 -8.57
C ILE A 126 28.84 -10.93 -7.67
N GLY A 127 29.17 -11.77 -6.69
CA GLY A 127 30.21 -11.45 -5.70
C GLY A 127 29.78 -10.40 -4.65
N GLY A 128 28.48 -10.14 -4.51
CA GLY A 128 27.90 -9.19 -3.56
C GLY A 128 26.95 -8.21 -4.24
N ASN A 129 26.65 -7.12 -3.53
CA ASN A 129 25.81 -6.05 -4.04
C ASN A 129 26.61 -5.14 -4.98
N PHE A 130 26.05 -4.78 -6.13
CA PHE A 130 26.53 -3.64 -6.92
C PHE A 130 25.82 -2.35 -6.47
N ALA A 131 26.29 -1.19 -6.91
CA ALA A 131 25.72 0.10 -6.53
C ALA A 131 24.92 0.74 -7.67
N VAL A 132 23.82 1.40 -7.30
CA VAL A 132 23.12 2.39 -8.13
C VAL A 132 23.16 3.72 -7.38
N ASN A 133 23.76 4.75 -7.98
CA ASN A 133 23.94 6.03 -7.34
C ASN A 133 23.16 7.13 -8.10
N LEU A 134 22.09 7.59 -7.46
CA LEU A 134 21.23 8.68 -7.91
C LEU A 134 21.52 9.98 -7.15
N SER A 135 22.53 10.01 -6.27
CA SER A 135 22.75 11.07 -5.30
C SER A 135 23.06 12.44 -5.91
N SER A 136 23.46 12.47 -7.20
CA SER A 136 23.71 13.71 -7.94
C SER A 136 22.47 14.33 -8.57
N LEU A 137 21.32 13.65 -8.53
CA LEU A 137 20.07 14.13 -9.11
C LEU A 137 19.37 15.10 -8.15
N ALA A 138 18.64 16.06 -8.71
CA ALA A 138 17.74 16.91 -7.95
C ALA A 138 16.50 16.12 -7.50
N THR A 139 15.87 16.54 -6.40
CA THR A 139 14.69 15.87 -5.81
C THR A 139 13.50 15.82 -6.78
N SER A 140 13.36 16.80 -7.67
CA SER A 140 12.31 16.85 -8.69
C SER A 140 12.54 15.92 -9.88
N ILE A 141 13.68 15.22 -9.95
CA ILE A 141 13.94 14.28 -11.05
C ILE A 141 13.08 13.04 -10.84
N ARG A 142 12.30 12.71 -11.87
CA ARG A 142 11.46 11.53 -11.95
C ARG A 142 12.26 10.36 -12.51
N ILE A 143 12.70 9.45 -11.67
CA ILE A 143 13.54 8.33 -12.11
C ILE A 143 13.23 7.03 -11.38
N ARG A 144 13.27 5.93 -12.13
CA ARG A 144 13.21 4.58 -11.60
C ARG A 144 14.55 3.90 -11.88
N VAL A 145 14.98 3.00 -11.01
CA VAL A 145 16.10 2.10 -11.33
C VAL A 145 15.62 1.05 -12.31
N ILE A 146 14.48 0.39 -12.03
CA ILE A 146 13.86 -0.53 -12.99
C ILE A 146 12.35 -0.29 -13.06
N SER A 147 11.85 -0.10 -14.27
CA SER A 147 10.42 -0.09 -14.58
C SER A 147 9.97 -1.46 -15.09
N PHE A 148 8.99 -2.07 -14.42
CA PHE A 148 8.37 -3.35 -14.79
C PHE A 148 6.95 -3.11 -15.33
N LYS A 149 6.71 -3.54 -16.57
CA LYS A 149 5.39 -3.48 -17.22
C LYS A 149 5.07 -4.86 -17.80
N PHE A 150 5.03 -5.05 -19.12
CA PHE A 150 4.70 -6.36 -19.68
C PHE A 150 5.90 -7.30 -19.61
N CYS A 151 6.01 -8.05 -18.51
CA CYS A 151 7.15 -8.92 -18.27
C CYS A 151 6.82 -10.15 -17.42
N SER A 152 7.55 -11.24 -17.59
CA SER A 152 7.35 -12.47 -16.83
C SER A 152 8.63 -13.26 -16.58
N ASN A 153 8.55 -14.18 -15.60
CA ASN A 153 9.63 -15.08 -15.21
C ASN A 153 10.97 -14.35 -15.01
N PHE A 154 11.07 -13.50 -13.99
CA PHE A 154 12.26 -12.66 -13.79
C PHE A 154 12.84 -12.70 -12.39
N LYS A 155 14.12 -12.32 -12.29
CA LYS A 155 14.81 -12.12 -11.01
C LYS A 155 15.66 -10.86 -11.00
N VAL A 156 15.48 -10.04 -9.97
CA VAL A 156 16.27 -8.82 -9.75
C VAL A 156 16.80 -8.83 -8.32
N ALA A 157 18.12 -8.80 -8.16
CA ALA A 157 18.73 -9.03 -6.85
C ALA A 157 20.11 -8.41 -6.66
N ASN A 158 20.48 -8.23 -5.38
CA ASN A 158 21.83 -7.90 -4.90
C ASN A 158 22.34 -6.54 -5.40
N PHE A 159 21.70 -5.45 -4.95
CA PHE A 159 22.26 -4.11 -5.13
C PHE A 159 21.74 -3.10 -4.11
N ASP A 160 22.53 -2.06 -3.93
CA ASP A 160 22.24 -0.95 -3.03
C ASP A 160 22.02 0.34 -3.83
N ILE A 161 21.00 1.10 -3.44
CA ILE A 161 20.62 2.35 -4.07
C ILE A 161 20.95 3.51 -3.13
N THR A 162 21.76 4.45 -3.59
CA THR A 162 21.93 5.76 -2.94
C THR A 162 21.09 6.78 -3.68
N ASP A 163 19.96 7.17 -3.08
CA ASP A 163 19.05 8.16 -3.64
C ASP A 163 19.36 9.57 -3.11
N ASN A 164 18.66 10.58 -3.63
CA ASN A 164 18.61 11.94 -3.11
C ASN A 164 17.18 12.46 -3.12
N ASN A 165 16.27 11.68 -2.53
CA ASN A 165 14.84 11.96 -2.48
C ASN A 165 14.26 12.26 -3.88
N THR A 166 14.63 11.47 -4.88
CA THR A 166 14.08 11.64 -6.24
C THR A 166 12.60 11.24 -6.30
N GLU A 167 11.89 11.70 -7.32
CA GLU A 167 10.51 11.29 -7.57
C GLU A 167 10.48 9.89 -8.18
N PHE A 168 9.53 9.08 -7.68
CA PHE A 168 9.27 7.66 -7.96
C PHE A 168 9.97 6.65 -7.05
N SER A 169 9.26 5.55 -6.78
CA SER A 169 9.89 4.38 -6.17
C SER A 169 10.87 3.76 -7.16
N SER A 170 12.04 3.36 -6.67
CA SER A 170 13.15 2.88 -7.49
C SER A 170 12.81 1.63 -8.30
N LEU A 171 11.99 0.73 -7.76
CA LEU A 171 11.46 -0.44 -8.45
C LEU A 171 9.95 -0.27 -8.60
N ALA A 172 9.50 -0.23 -9.85
CA ALA A 172 8.17 0.24 -10.17
C ALA A 172 7.42 -0.74 -11.05
N PHE A 173 6.35 -1.32 -10.50
CA PHE A 173 5.54 -2.29 -11.22
C PHE A 173 4.25 -1.61 -11.66
N GLY A 174 3.97 -1.66 -12.95
CA GLY A 174 2.76 -1.13 -13.55
C GLY A 174 2.25 -2.07 -14.64
N SER A 175 1.64 -1.49 -15.67
CA SER A 175 1.04 -2.24 -16.77
C SER A 175 1.46 -1.65 -18.11
N ASN A 176 1.45 -2.50 -19.14
CA ASN A 176 1.47 -2.07 -20.53
C ASN A 176 0.03 -2.11 -21.05
N TYR A 177 -0.41 -1.03 -21.67
CA TYR A 177 -1.77 -0.86 -22.14
C TYR A 177 -1.83 0.08 -23.33
N THR A 178 -2.95 0.06 -24.03
CA THR A 178 -3.32 1.10 -24.98
C THR A 178 -4.36 2.02 -24.35
N THR A 179 -4.40 3.25 -24.85
CA THR A 179 -5.34 4.27 -24.40
C THR A 179 -6.13 4.85 -25.55
N THR A 180 -7.36 5.28 -25.27
CA THR A 180 -8.14 6.15 -26.15
C THR A 180 -8.28 7.52 -25.48
N SER A 181 -8.12 8.59 -26.25
CA SER A 181 -8.46 9.94 -25.79
C SER A 181 -9.95 10.18 -25.99
N THR A 182 -10.65 10.55 -24.91
CA THR A 182 -12.04 11.02 -24.94
C THR A 182 -12.08 12.53 -24.64
N ALA A 183 -13.25 13.15 -24.81
CA ALA A 183 -13.45 14.56 -24.44
C ALA A 183 -13.26 14.82 -22.93
N SER A 184 -13.44 13.79 -22.09
CA SER A 184 -13.27 13.83 -20.64
C SER A 184 -11.88 13.37 -20.16
N GLY A 185 -10.98 13.02 -21.08
CA GLY A 185 -9.59 12.67 -20.76
C GLY A 185 -9.11 11.37 -21.40
N THR A 186 -7.92 10.93 -21.01
CA THR A 186 -7.36 9.65 -21.49
C THR A 186 -7.93 8.50 -20.66
N ARG A 187 -8.31 7.41 -21.33
CA ARG A 187 -8.81 6.17 -20.70
C ARG A 187 -8.04 4.97 -21.25
N ILE A 188 -7.81 3.97 -20.41
CA ILE A 188 -7.28 2.66 -20.85
C ILE A 188 -8.37 1.98 -21.68
N ASN A 189 -8.01 1.43 -22.84
CA ASN A 189 -8.93 0.68 -23.69
C ASN A 189 -8.55 -0.80 -23.85
N SER A 190 -7.30 -1.18 -23.61
CA SER A 190 -6.86 -2.58 -23.52
C SER A 190 -5.60 -2.71 -22.69
N ILE A 191 -5.49 -3.80 -21.93
CA ILE A 191 -4.28 -4.17 -21.19
C ILE A 191 -3.51 -5.19 -22.04
N ARG A 192 -2.24 -4.91 -22.31
CA ARG A 192 -1.36 -5.88 -22.99
C ARG A 192 -0.74 -6.86 -22.02
N GLY A 193 -0.35 -6.38 -20.85
CA GLY A 193 0.16 -7.23 -19.78
C GLY A 193 0.73 -6.47 -18.59
N ILE A 194 1.04 -7.24 -17.55
CA ILE A 194 1.59 -6.80 -16.26
C ILE A 194 2.75 -7.73 -15.86
N PRO A 195 3.56 -7.36 -14.85
CA PRO A 195 4.57 -8.24 -14.30
C PRO A 195 3.95 -9.53 -13.76
N ASN A 196 4.41 -10.70 -14.20
CA ASN A 196 3.86 -11.99 -13.79
C ASN A 196 4.96 -13.05 -13.57
N GLY A 197 5.15 -13.50 -12.33
CA GLY A 197 6.22 -14.43 -12.00
C GLY A 197 7.55 -13.70 -11.87
N GLY A 198 7.94 -13.35 -10.64
CA GLY A 198 9.27 -12.82 -10.42
C GLY A 198 9.70 -12.72 -8.97
N ILE A 199 11.01 -12.64 -8.77
CA ILE A 199 11.67 -12.51 -7.47
C ILE A 199 12.44 -11.19 -7.42
N ILE A 200 12.15 -10.38 -6.41
CA ILE A 200 12.90 -9.18 -6.05
C ILE A 200 13.52 -9.41 -4.67
N GLU A 201 14.84 -9.48 -4.59
CA GLU A 201 15.48 -9.84 -3.31
C GLU A 201 16.82 -9.17 -3.01
N ASN A 202 17.11 -8.95 -1.73
CA ASN A 202 18.36 -8.40 -1.23
C ASN A 202 18.70 -7.05 -1.91
N ILE A 203 17.83 -6.06 -1.70
CA ILE A 203 17.97 -4.72 -2.26
C ILE A 203 17.72 -3.69 -1.17
N SER A 204 18.58 -2.67 -1.10
CA SER A 204 18.43 -1.56 -0.18
C SER A 204 18.34 -0.21 -0.89
N ILE A 205 17.67 0.75 -0.26
CA ILE A 205 17.71 2.17 -0.66
C ILE A 205 18.00 3.07 0.53
N THR A 206 18.75 4.14 0.30
CA THR A 206 18.98 5.20 1.30
C THR A 206 18.57 6.56 0.74
N ASN A 207 18.18 7.48 1.64
CA ASN A 207 17.67 8.83 1.31
C ASN A 207 16.43 8.81 0.40
N ALA A 208 15.54 7.84 0.62
CA ALA A 208 14.31 7.76 -0.12
C ALA A 208 13.34 8.90 0.22
N HIS A 209 12.64 9.39 -0.79
CA HIS A 209 11.54 10.35 -0.67
C HIS A 209 10.34 9.74 0.07
N TYR A 210 9.70 10.49 0.96
CA TYR A 210 8.58 10.03 1.79
C TYR A 210 7.47 9.36 0.96
N GLY A 211 6.92 10.06 -0.03
CA GLY A 211 5.87 9.57 -0.91
C GLY A 211 6.29 8.50 -1.92
N TYR A 212 7.53 7.99 -1.85
CA TYR A 212 8.07 6.98 -2.76
C TYR A 212 8.75 5.83 -2.02
N GLY A 213 10.08 5.66 -2.15
CA GLY A 213 10.82 4.57 -1.51
C GLY A 213 11.34 3.50 -2.45
N LEU A 214 11.43 2.26 -1.97
CA LEU A 214 12.10 1.20 -2.73
C LEU A 214 11.19 0.59 -3.79
N VAL A 215 10.04 0.03 -3.40
CA VAL A 215 9.13 -0.67 -4.31
C VAL A 215 7.74 -0.04 -4.30
N GLN A 216 7.19 0.21 -5.49
CA GLN A 216 5.76 0.45 -5.67
C GLN A 216 5.17 -0.54 -6.68
N VAL A 217 4.09 -1.21 -6.29
CA VAL A 217 3.39 -2.19 -7.11
C VAL A 217 1.97 -1.71 -7.42
N GLN A 218 1.77 -1.27 -8.66
CA GLN A 218 0.47 -0.82 -9.18
C GLN A 218 -0.26 -1.91 -9.97
N GLY A 219 0.47 -2.94 -10.43
CA GLY A 219 -0.07 -4.14 -11.07
C GLY A 219 0.98 -5.24 -11.07
N GLY A 220 0.55 -6.49 -10.85
CA GLY A 220 1.49 -7.61 -10.79
C GLY A 220 0.87 -8.89 -10.23
N LYS A 221 1.31 -10.04 -10.75
CA LYS A 221 0.83 -11.36 -10.31
C LYS A 221 2.00 -12.27 -9.97
N ASN A 222 1.82 -13.15 -8.96
CA ASN A 222 2.80 -14.17 -8.62
C ASN A 222 4.21 -13.58 -8.41
N LEU A 223 4.34 -12.67 -7.45
CA LEU A 223 5.58 -11.96 -7.16
C LEU A 223 6.07 -12.27 -5.75
N LEU A 224 7.38 -12.45 -5.60
CA LEU A 224 8.06 -12.57 -4.31
C LEU A 224 8.99 -11.39 -4.09
N PHE A 225 8.78 -10.70 -2.98
CA PHE A 225 9.64 -9.65 -2.45
C PHE A 225 10.29 -10.16 -1.17
N ARG A 226 11.62 -10.20 -1.08
CA ARG A 226 12.27 -10.51 0.21
C ARG A 226 13.57 -9.80 0.49
N ASP A 227 13.88 -9.64 1.77
CA ASP A 227 15.13 -9.02 2.22
C ASP A 227 15.30 -7.62 1.61
N LEU A 228 14.23 -6.82 1.74
CA LEU A 228 14.16 -5.45 1.22
C LEU A 228 14.29 -4.46 2.37
N SER A 229 15.08 -3.42 2.18
CA SER A 229 15.29 -2.40 3.21
C SER A 229 15.29 -0.97 2.65
N SER A 230 14.71 -0.04 3.40
CA SER A 230 14.80 1.39 3.08
C SER A 230 15.25 2.21 4.29
N VAL A 231 16.05 3.24 4.03
CA VAL A 231 16.24 4.39 4.90
C VAL A 231 15.51 5.58 4.26
N GLY A 232 14.40 5.99 4.86
CA GLY A 232 13.43 6.90 4.22
C GLY A 232 12.40 6.16 3.34
N GLY A 233 11.35 6.88 2.95
CA GLY A 233 10.23 6.41 2.12
C GLY A 233 9.52 5.17 2.69
N ALA A 234 8.77 4.48 1.83
CA ALA A 234 8.24 3.16 2.13
C ALA A 234 9.00 2.05 1.40
N THR A 235 9.23 0.93 2.08
CA THR A 235 10.00 -0.19 1.51
C THR A 235 9.19 -0.94 0.45
N LEU A 236 7.99 -1.41 0.80
CA LEU A 236 7.10 -2.12 -0.11
C LEU A 236 5.70 -1.49 -0.09
N ARG A 237 5.34 -0.83 -1.19
CA ARG A 237 4.02 -0.25 -1.40
C ARG A 237 3.22 -1.11 -2.36
N LEU A 238 2.21 -1.79 -1.84
CA LEU A 238 1.15 -2.42 -2.63
C LEU A 238 0.05 -1.39 -2.81
N GLU A 239 0.24 -0.51 -3.79
CA GLU A 239 -0.57 0.69 -3.98
C GLU A 239 -0.95 0.89 -5.44
N THR A 240 -2.24 0.80 -5.73
CA THR A 240 -2.80 0.80 -7.09
C THR A 240 -3.53 2.10 -7.44
N GLY A 241 -2.94 3.23 -7.04
CA GLY A 241 -3.55 4.56 -7.14
C GLY A 241 -3.29 5.35 -8.43
N PHE A 242 -2.71 4.75 -9.46
CA PHE A 242 -2.47 5.49 -10.70
C PHE A 242 -3.78 5.75 -11.45
N ASN A 243 -4.09 7.03 -11.68
CA ASN A 243 -5.41 7.47 -12.14
C ASN A 243 -5.96 6.67 -13.34
N LEU A 244 -5.15 6.38 -14.36
CA LEU A 244 -5.64 5.62 -15.53
C LEU A 244 -6.03 4.17 -15.20
N ILE A 245 -5.30 3.55 -14.26
CA ILE A 245 -5.54 2.18 -13.78
C ILE A 245 -6.81 2.10 -12.94
N GLN A 246 -7.22 3.20 -12.29
CA GLN A 246 -8.43 3.20 -11.47
C GLN A 246 -9.72 3.09 -12.31
N TYR A 247 -9.68 3.44 -13.60
CA TYR A 247 -10.84 3.36 -14.53
C TYR A 247 -10.97 2.01 -15.26
N THR A 248 -10.35 0.94 -14.77
CA THR A 248 -10.42 -0.39 -15.40
C THR A 248 -11.54 -1.27 -14.90
N ASP A 249 -12.32 -0.90 -13.89
CA ASP A 249 -13.46 -1.72 -13.48
C ASP A 249 -14.57 -1.78 -14.55
N LEU A 250 -14.53 -0.88 -15.53
CA LEU A 250 -15.35 -0.94 -16.74
C LEU A 250 -14.82 -1.94 -17.79
N PHE A 251 -13.55 -2.35 -17.71
CA PHE A 251 -12.86 -3.28 -18.62
C PHE A 251 -11.70 -4.03 -17.95
N ASP A 252 -11.88 -5.32 -17.70
CA ASP A 252 -10.81 -6.28 -17.37
C ASP A 252 -9.94 -5.98 -16.15
N PHE A 253 -10.56 -5.56 -15.03
CA PHE A 253 -9.90 -5.42 -13.73
C PHE A 253 -8.98 -6.61 -13.35
N ASN A 254 -9.43 -7.83 -13.66
CA ASN A 254 -8.69 -9.05 -13.34
C ASN A 254 -7.30 -9.09 -13.99
N ASP A 255 -7.06 -8.33 -15.05
CA ASP A 255 -5.79 -8.32 -15.76
C ASP A 255 -4.71 -7.45 -15.11
N ILE A 256 -5.08 -6.48 -14.26
CA ILE A 256 -4.10 -5.56 -13.66
C ILE A 256 -4.01 -5.62 -12.14
N LYS A 257 -4.88 -6.40 -11.49
CA LYS A 257 -4.87 -6.55 -10.04
C LYS A 257 -3.54 -7.12 -9.52
N LEU A 258 -3.26 -6.79 -8.27
CA LEU A 258 -2.28 -7.48 -7.44
C LEU A 258 -2.86 -8.83 -7.03
N ASP A 259 -2.16 -9.92 -7.33
CA ASP A 259 -2.60 -11.25 -6.91
C ASP A 259 -1.43 -12.21 -6.68
N ASN A 260 -1.58 -13.11 -5.72
CA ASN A 260 -0.54 -14.03 -5.28
C ASN A 260 0.81 -13.33 -5.00
N ILE A 261 0.78 -12.32 -4.12
CA ILE A 261 1.96 -11.53 -3.74
C ILE A 261 2.55 -12.06 -2.43
N TRP A 262 3.85 -12.29 -2.38
CA TRP A 262 4.57 -12.78 -1.21
C TRP A 262 5.63 -11.78 -0.78
N ALA A 263 5.70 -11.49 0.52
CA ALA A 263 6.67 -10.58 1.10
C ALA A 263 7.33 -11.19 2.34
N ARG A 264 8.67 -11.15 2.43
CA ARG A 264 9.44 -11.64 3.58
C ARG A 264 10.52 -10.66 3.99
N ASN A 265 10.71 -10.43 5.29
CA ASN A 265 11.80 -9.62 5.81
C ASN A 265 11.85 -8.22 5.17
N ILE A 266 10.77 -7.44 5.37
CA ILE A 266 10.65 -6.10 4.82
C ILE A 266 10.95 -5.09 5.92
N THR A 267 11.93 -4.22 5.69
CA THR A 267 12.46 -3.33 6.73
C THR A 267 12.40 -1.87 6.33
N CYS A 268 11.92 -1.02 7.25
CA CYS A 268 12.02 0.43 7.16
C CYS A 268 12.87 0.98 8.31
N THR A 269 13.71 1.98 8.01
CA THR A 269 14.41 2.80 9.00
C THR A 269 14.24 4.28 8.69
N ASN A 270 13.93 5.12 9.69
CA ASN A 270 13.83 6.58 9.53
C ASN A 270 12.97 7.03 8.32
N GLY A 271 11.88 6.30 8.06
CA GLY A 271 11.06 6.47 6.86
C GLY A 271 9.57 6.51 7.19
N GLN A 272 8.76 6.23 6.17
CA GLN A 272 7.30 6.11 6.29
C GLN A 272 6.95 4.74 6.87
N SER A 273 7.10 3.67 6.09
CA SER A 273 6.68 2.33 6.50
C SER A 273 7.44 1.21 5.83
N ALA A 274 7.43 0.03 6.46
CA ALA A 274 7.97 -1.17 5.82
C ALA A 274 6.98 -1.72 4.78
N LEU A 275 5.69 -1.82 5.15
CA LEU A 275 4.63 -2.26 4.25
C LEU A 275 3.52 -1.20 4.17
N GLN A 276 3.08 -0.89 2.95
CA GLN A 276 1.88 -0.09 2.72
C GLN A 276 0.91 -0.87 1.83
N LEU A 277 -0.35 -0.92 2.27
CA LEU A 277 -1.49 -1.44 1.53
C LEU A 277 -2.41 -0.26 1.22
N SER A 278 -2.68 -0.04 -0.06
CA SER A 278 -3.55 1.05 -0.52
C SER A 278 -4.24 0.62 -1.81
N PRO A 279 -5.40 -0.05 -1.74
CA PRO A 279 -6.05 -0.61 -2.92
C PRO A 279 -6.75 0.45 -3.81
N HIS A 280 -6.91 1.69 -3.32
CA HIS A 280 -7.65 2.75 -4.01
C HIS A 280 -9.05 2.25 -4.41
N THR A 281 -9.38 2.15 -5.69
CA THR A 281 -10.67 1.63 -6.18
C THR A 281 -10.67 0.14 -6.53
N LEU A 282 -9.52 -0.53 -6.48
CA LEU A 282 -9.34 -1.85 -7.07
C LEU A 282 -9.43 -3.02 -6.06
N HIS A 283 -10.13 -4.10 -6.42
CA HIS A 283 -10.36 -5.29 -5.57
C HIS A 283 -9.29 -6.37 -5.70
N GLN A 284 -8.16 -6.16 -5.04
CA GLN A 284 -6.97 -6.98 -5.12
C GLN A 284 -7.17 -8.43 -4.64
N GLY A 285 -6.35 -9.32 -5.20
CA GLY A 285 -6.26 -10.72 -4.82
C GLY A 285 -5.46 -10.97 -3.55
N TYR A 286 -4.88 -12.16 -3.46
CA TYR A 286 -4.20 -12.63 -2.25
C TYR A 286 -2.80 -12.04 -2.08
N PHE A 287 -2.45 -11.68 -0.85
CA PHE A 287 -1.05 -11.49 -0.46
C PHE A 287 -0.69 -12.15 0.89
N ASN A 288 0.60 -12.41 1.08
CA ASN A 288 1.15 -12.99 2.29
C ASN A 288 2.46 -12.29 2.68
N ALA A 289 2.41 -11.48 3.74
CA ALA A 289 3.53 -10.72 4.25
C ALA A 289 3.93 -11.20 5.64
N GLU A 290 5.23 -11.45 5.86
CA GLU A 290 5.75 -11.95 7.13
C GLU A 290 7.11 -11.32 7.44
N ASN A 291 7.37 -11.07 8.73
CA ASN A 291 8.57 -10.39 9.25
C ASN A 291 8.68 -8.96 8.73
N ILE A 292 7.78 -8.10 9.21
CA ILE A 292 7.71 -6.68 8.85
C ILE A 292 8.30 -5.86 9.98
N THR A 293 9.39 -5.14 9.72
CA THR A 293 10.16 -4.43 10.75
C THR A 293 10.27 -2.95 10.44
N ALA A 294 9.93 -2.09 11.39
CA ALA A 294 10.22 -0.67 11.33
C ALA A 294 11.03 -0.22 12.54
N THR A 295 12.08 0.57 12.28
CA THR A 295 12.83 1.26 13.33
C THR A 295 12.79 2.75 13.06
N SER A 296 12.18 3.51 13.98
CA SER A 296 12.03 4.95 13.83
C SER A 296 11.31 5.35 12.53
N CYS A 297 10.32 4.60 12.08
CA CYS A 297 9.46 4.98 10.94
C CYS A 297 8.11 5.53 11.43
N GLU A 298 7.29 6.09 10.53
CA GLU A 298 5.91 6.51 10.85
C GLU A 298 5.15 5.33 11.47
N VAL A 299 5.10 4.19 10.78
CA VAL A 299 4.57 2.92 11.30
C VAL A 299 5.25 1.74 10.60
N ALA A 300 5.14 0.51 11.11
CA ALA A 300 5.58 -0.68 10.38
C ALA A 300 4.65 -1.00 9.20
N VAL A 301 3.34 -0.92 9.42
CA VAL A 301 2.31 -1.22 8.43
C VAL A 301 1.32 -0.07 8.31
N VAL A 302 1.14 0.42 7.07
CA VAL A 302 -0.01 1.24 6.68
C VAL A 302 -1.02 0.35 5.99
N TRP A 303 -2.23 0.29 6.53
CA TRP A 303 -3.38 -0.45 6.02
C TRP A 303 -4.50 0.56 5.71
N ALA A 304 -4.38 1.23 4.57
CA ALA A 304 -5.35 2.22 4.15
C ALA A 304 -6.63 1.55 3.67
N ALA A 305 -7.77 2.19 3.94
CA ALA A 305 -9.04 1.80 3.33
C ALA A 305 -8.99 2.07 1.82
N GLY A 306 -9.79 1.31 1.05
CA GLY A 306 -10.12 1.73 -0.31
C GLY A 306 -10.89 3.05 -0.30
N PHE A 307 -10.86 3.76 -1.41
CA PHE A 307 -11.70 4.95 -1.60
C PHE A 307 -11.94 5.19 -3.09
N ALA A 308 -13.04 5.86 -3.39
CA ALA A 308 -13.32 6.48 -4.67
C ALA A 308 -13.53 7.97 -4.41
N THR A 309 -12.94 8.83 -5.24
CA THR A 309 -13.26 10.26 -5.26
C THR A 309 -14.68 10.48 -5.79
N ASP A 310 -15.28 11.65 -5.54
CA ASP A 310 -16.62 11.97 -6.04
C ASP A 310 -16.74 11.79 -7.57
N GLU A 311 -15.70 12.14 -8.33
CA GLU A 311 -15.65 11.91 -9.78
C GLU A 311 -15.66 10.43 -10.14
N GLN A 312 -14.91 9.61 -9.40
CA GLN A 312 -14.81 8.17 -9.62
C GLN A 312 -16.10 7.44 -9.22
N ASP A 313 -16.76 7.85 -8.14
CA ASP A 313 -18.06 7.30 -7.73
C ASP A 313 -19.17 7.65 -8.74
N MET A 314 -19.13 8.87 -9.32
CA MET A 314 -20.01 9.23 -10.44
C MET A 314 -19.78 8.36 -11.68
N ASP A 315 -18.54 7.91 -11.91
CA ASP A 315 -18.17 6.98 -12.98
C ASP A 315 -18.42 5.49 -12.60
N GLY A 316 -19.00 5.23 -11.41
CA GLY A 316 -19.40 3.89 -10.94
C GLY A 316 -18.30 3.08 -10.26
N LEU A 317 -17.15 3.69 -9.96
CA LEU A 317 -16.05 3.05 -9.25
C LEU A 317 -16.33 3.00 -7.75
N MET A 318 -15.97 1.90 -7.11
CA MET A 318 -16.19 1.67 -5.69
C MET A 318 -14.85 1.62 -4.94
N PRO A 319 -14.85 1.80 -3.60
CA PRO A 319 -13.67 1.57 -2.79
C PRO A 319 -13.12 0.14 -2.97
N GLY A 320 -11.83 0.05 -3.29
CA GLY A 320 -11.10 -1.20 -3.46
C GLY A 320 -10.79 -1.92 -2.14
N SER A 321 -10.23 -3.11 -2.25
CA SER A 321 -9.89 -3.96 -1.11
C SER A 321 -8.76 -4.91 -1.43
N PHE A 322 -8.23 -5.62 -0.42
CA PHE A 322 -7.48 -6.85 -0.64
C PHE A 322 -8.32 -8.05 -0.17
N MET A 323 -8.04 -9.23 -0.73
CA MET A 323 -8.72 -10.47 -0.34
C MET A 323 -8.57 -10.72 1.16
N SER A 324 -9.68 -11.00 1.86
CA SER A 324 -9.70 -11.08 3.34
C SER A 324 -8.90 -12.21 3.95
N THR A 325 -8.55 -13.23 3.16
CA THR A 325 -7.66 -14.32 3.56
C THR A 325 -6.18 -13.93 3.52
N SER A 326 -5.85 -12.76 2.98
CA SER A 326 -4.49 -12.23 2.94
C SER A 326 -3.93 -12.02 4.34
N LYS A 327 -2.61 -12.22 4.47
CA LYS A 327 -1.95 -12.36 5.77
C LYS A 327 -0.88 -11.31 5.99
N ILE A 328 -0.85 -10.77 7.19
CA ILE A 328 0.31 -10.07 7.76
C ILE A 328 0.71 -10.80 9.04
N ARG A 329 2.00 -11.13 9.18
CA ARG A 329 2.56 -11.90 10.30
C ARG A 329 3.84 -11.27 10.83
N ASN A 330 4.12 -11.46 12.12
CA ASN A 330 5.33 -11.02 12.81
C ASN A 330 5.71 -9.56 12.51
N VAL A 331 4.95 -8.61 13.05
CA VAL A 331 5.21 -7.17 12.89
C VAL A 331 5.99 -6.65 14.09
N THR A 332 7.14 -6.02 13.86
CA THR A 332 7.92 -5.34 14.90
C THR A 332 8.07 -3.86 14.57
N ALA A 333 7.66 -3.00 15.49
CA ALA A 333 7.90 -1.57 15.40
C ALA A 333 8.75 -1.12 16.59
N THR A 334 9.88 -0.46 16.33
CA THR A 334 10.74 0.11 17.35
C THR A 334 10.63 1.63 17.28
N PHE A 335 10.22 2.23 18.40
CA PHE A 335 10.12 3.66 18.57
C PHE A 335 11.44 4.35 18.23
N GLY A 336 11.35 5.51 17.59
CA GLY A 336 12.49 6.41 17.40
C GLY A 336 12.04 7.83 17.11
N GLN A 337 13.02 8.71 16.88
CA GLN A 337 12.82 10.17 16.78
C GLN A 337 13.02 10.73 15.37
N ASN A 338 13.17 9.87 14.37
CA ASN A 338 13.58 10.23 13.02
C ASN A 338 12.64 9.68 11.92
N ALA A 339 11.39 9.41 12.26
CA ALA A 339 10.38 9.03 11.27
C ALA A 339 10.19 10.14 10.23
N GLN A 340 9.93 9.77 8.98
CA GLN A 340 9.44 10.72 7.99
C GLN A 340 7.92 10.68 8.04
N MET A 341 7.27 11.83 8.21
CA MET A 341 5.82 11.88 8.25
C MET A 341 5.26 13.15 7.62
N ARG A 342 4.22 13.00 6.81
CA ARG A 342 3.49 14.12 6.21
C ARG A 342 2.62 14.84 7.23
N SER A 343 2.32 16.11 6.95
CA SER A 343 1.53 16.97 7.83
C SER A 343 0.17 16.37 8.23
N SER A 344 -0.55 15.72 7.31
CA SER A 344 -1.86 15.11 7.60
C SER A 344 -1.82 13.88 8.50
N ARG A 345 -0.64 13.33 8.79
CA ARG A 345 -0.45 12.20 9.71
C ARG A 345 0.15 12.64 11.05
N LEU A 346 0.51 13.93 11.23
CA LEU A 346 0.96 14.47 12.53
C LEU A 346 -0.04 14.21 13.65
N ARG A 347 -1.32 14.11 13.30
CA ARG A 347 -2.44 13.73 14.17
C ARG A 347 -2.30 12.40 14.90
N TYR A 348 -1.40 11.52 14.50
CA TYR A 348 -1.18 10.25 15.18
C TYR A 348 -0.06 10.28 16.22
N ILE A 349 0.74 11.36 16.30
CA ILE A 349 1.77 11.47 17.34
C ILE A 349 1.07 11.76 18.68
N PRO A 350 1.36 11.05 19.78
CA PRO A 350 0.84 11.42 21.09
C PRO A 350 1.18 12.85 21.51
N CYS A 351 0.29 13.54 22.20
CA CYS A 351 0.45 14.95 22.60
C CYS A 351 1.79 15.23 23.30
N GLN A 352 2.23 14.34 24.18
CA GLN A 352 3.48 14.41 24.94
C GLN A 352 4.73 14.42 24.04
N LEU A 353 4.61 13.91 22.81
CA LEU A 353 5.68 13.83 21.83
C LEU A 353 5.58 14.93 20.76
N ARG A 354 4.47 15.67 20.67
CA ARG A 354 4.26 16.78 19.72
C ARG A 354 4.87 18.11 20.17
N VAL A 355 6.12 18.06 20.57
CA VAL A 355 6.91 19.24 20.92
C VAL A 355 7.74 19.69 19.74
N GLU A 356 8.05 21.00 19.66
CA GLU A 356 9.03 21.50 18.72
C GLU A 356 10.36 20.74 18.86
N ARG A 357 10.95 20.37 17.72
CA ARG A 357 12.16 19.55 17.72
C ARG A 357 13.35 20.31 18.32
N SER A 358 13.93 19.75 19.37
CA SER A 358 15.17 20.23 19.99
C SER A 358 16.02 19.05 20.46
N GLY A 359 17.35 19.13 20.27
CA GLY A 359 18.27 18.05 20.67
C GLY A 359 17.99 16.68 20.02
N GLY A 360 17.33 16.65 18.85
CA GLY A 360 16.95 15.41 18.16
C GLY A 360 15.66 14.75 18.66
N ILE A 361 14.88 15.43 19.50
CA ILE A 361 13.61 14.96 20.07
C ILE A 361 12.49 15.89 19.59
N GLY A 362 11.33 15.34 19.21
CA GLY A 362 10.16 16.12 18.79
C GLY A 362 10.03 16.31 17.27
N VAL A 363 9.06 17.13 16.87
CA VAL A 363 8.59 17.35 15.49
C VAL A 363 9.34 18.50 14.84
N ALA A 364 9.98 18.26 13.70
CA ALA A 364 10.71 19.29 12.97
C ALA A 364 9.78 20.41 12.46
N THR A 365 10.20 21.67 12.65
CA THR A 365 9.46 22.87 12.22
C THR A 365 9.66 23.20 10.75
N THR A 366 10.66 22.62 10.10
CA THR A 366 10.87 22.66 8.65
C THR A 366 10.50 21.33 7.99
N LEU A 367 10.16 21.40 6.70
CA LEU A 367 10.03 20.20 5.88
C LEU A 367 11.41 19.57 5.65
N ASN A 368 11.42 18.26 5.42
CA ASN A 368 12.56 17.50 4.95
C ASN A 368 12.88 17.90 3.49
N VAL A 369 14.00 17.40 2.97
CA VAL A 369 14.49 17.68 1.61
C VAL A 369 13.50 17.22 0.53
N ASP A 370 12.65 16.23 0.82
CA ASP A 370 11.55 15.80 -0.05
C ASP A 370 10.45 16.87 -0.24
N GLY A 371 10.41 17.90 0.59
CA GLY A 371 9.46 19.01 0.46
C GLY A 371 8.02 18.69 0.86
N GLU A 372 7.74 17.51 1.45
CA GLU A 372 6.39 17.13 1.89
C GLU A 372 6.31 16.52 3.30
N SER A 373 7.43 15.97 3.80
CA SER A 373 7.47 15.30 5.10
C SER A 373 8.27 16.08 6.13
N ARG A 374 8.16 15.69 7.39
CA ARG A 374 8.95 16.21 8.52
C ARG A 374 9.61 15.06 9.25
N THR A 375 10.73 15.36 9.89
CA THR A 375 11.35 14.44 10.84
C THR A 375 10.57 14.46 12.16
N THR A 376 10.06 13.31 12.61
CA THR A 376 9.18 13.21 13.78
C THR A 376 9.48 12.00 14.68
N PRO A 377 8.95 11.97 15.91
CA PRO A 377 8.79 10.73 16.67
C PRO A 377 7.93 9.72 15.91
N SER A 378 8.19 8.44 16.08
CA SER A 378 7.32 7.37 15.61
C SER A 378 6.01 7.37 16.41
N PRO A 379 4.83 7.55 15.79
CA PRO A 379 3.55 7.53 16.49
C PRO A 379 3.16 6.14 16.98
N GLY A 380 3.38 5.08 16.19
CA GLY A 380 2.97 3.72 16.59
C GLY A 380 3.48 2.63 15.67
N ALA A 381 2.84 1.46 15.72
CA ALA A 381 3.27 0.25 15.04
C ALA A 381 2.47 -0.04 13.76
N VAL A 382 1.16 0.11 13.81
CA VAL A 382 0.26 -0.18 12.68
C VAL A 382 -0.80 0.91 12.60
N LEU A 383 -1.07 1.37 11.39
CA LEU A 383 -2.17 2.30 11.11
C LEU A 383 -3.16 1.61 10.18
N ARG A 384 -4.38 1.41 10.65
CA ARG A 384 -5.51 0.89 9.87
C ARG A 384 -6.70 1.83 10.02
N GLU A 385 -7.60 1.81 9.04
CA GLU A 385 -8.68 2.79 8.91
C GLU A 385 -10.06 2.09 8.96
N GLU A 386 -10.36 1.40 10.07
CA GLU A 386 -11.53 0.51 10.23
C GLU A 386 -12.89 1.22 10.13
N ASP A 387 -12.92 2.52 10.40
CA ASP A 387 -14.15 3.31 10.41
C ASP A 387 -14.46 4.01 9.08
N LYS A 388 -13.62 3.78 8.05
CA LYS A 388 -13.81 4.29 6.68
C LYS A 388 -14.66 3.35 5.83
N LEU A 389 -15.42 3.91 4.88
CA LEU A 389 -16.36 3.17 4.02
C LEU A 389 -15.70 2.03 3.22
N GLY A 390 -14.44 2.21 2.78
CA GLY A 390 -13.68 1.20 2.05
C GLY A 390 -12.81 0.30 2.92
N HIS A 391 -13.11 0.19 4.22
CA HIS A 391 -12.40 -0.76 5.07
C HIS A 391 -12.63 -2.20 4.58
N TYR A 392 -11.58 -3.00 4.63
CA TYR A 392 -11.58 -4.43 4.34
C TYR A 392 -10.79 -5.14 5.43
N THR A 393 -11.16 -6.39 5.71
CA THR A 393 -10.49 -7.21 6.72
C THR A 393 -9.33 -7.99 6.12
N LEU A 394 -8.41 -8.42 6.98
CA LEU A 394 -7.29 -9.30 6.66
C LEU A 394 -7.18 -10.34 7.78
N ASP A 395 -6.54 -11.46 7.49
CA ASP A 395 -6.08 -12.37 8.53
C ASP A 395 -4.85 -11.73 9.20
N PHE A 396 -5.09 -10.98 10.28
CA PHE A 396 -4.09 -10.22 11.03
C PHE A 396 -4.32 -10.34 12.54
N PRO A 397 -3.59 -11.21 13.25
CA PRO A 397 -3.69 -11.33 14.70
C PRO A 397 -2.87 -10.23 15.40
N ASP A 398 -3.54 -9.39 16.19
CA ASP A 398 -2.88 -8.31 16.96
C ASP A 398 -1.78 -8.81 17.92
N THR A 399 -1.84 -10.09 18.31
CA THR A 399 -0.83 -10.76 19.16
C THR A 399 0.52 -10.93 18.47
N GLU A 400 0.59 -10.76 17.16
CA GLU A 400 1.83 -10.83 16.39
C GLU A 400 2.46 -9.44 16.15
N VAL A 401 1.96 -8.41 16.83
CA VAL A 401 2.56 -7.07 16.82
C VAL A 401 3.40 -6.86 18.07
N THR A 402 4.68 -6.56 17.89
CA THR A 402 5.61 -6.18 18.95
C THR A 402 5.97 -4.71 18.82
N ALA A 403 5.54 -3.89 19.77
CA ALA A 403 5.91 -2.48 19.88
C ALA A 403 7.01 -2.29 20.92
N ILE A 404 8.22 -1.91 20.49
CA ILE A 404 9.41 -1.76 21.32
C ILE A 404 9.67 -0.27 21.58
N GLY A 405 9.81 0.12 22.83
CA GLY A 405 10.17 1.49 23.23
C GLY A 405 9.02 2.51 23.20
N TYR A 406 7.82 2.13 22.78
CA TYR A 406 6.63 2.97 22.90
C TYR A 406 6.12 2.98 24.34
N ASN A 407 5.98 4.17 24.94
CA ASN A 407 5.42 4.29 26.29
C ASN A 407 3.89 4.28 26.25
N ILE A 408 3.31 3.07 26.11
CA ILE A 408 1.87 2.89 25.88
C ILE A 408 1.03 3.59 26.95
N ALA A 409 1.34 3.36 28.23
CA ALA A 409 0.57 3.92 29.33
C ALA A 409 0.75 5.44 29.48
N ALA A 410 1.99 5.96 29.39
CA ALA A 410 2.22 7.39 29.61
C ALA A 410 1.75 8.27 28.44
N HIS A 411 1.66 7.71 27.24
CA HIS A 411 1.24 8.42 26.02
C HIS A 411 -0.19 8.06 25.59
N TYR A 412 -0.91 7.25 26.38
CA TYR A 412 -2.27 6.81 26.06
C TYR A 412 -2.37 6.17 24.66
N LEU A 413 -1.37 5.36 24.28
CA LEU A 413 -1.39 4.63 23.01
C LEU A 413 -2.37 3.45 23.08
N PRO A 414 -3.01 3.10 21.96
CA PRO A 414 -3.76 1.86 21.87
C PRO A 414 -2.83 0.65 22.15
N PRO A 415 -3.37 -0.50 22.58
CA PRO A 415 -2.58 -1.71 22.82
C PRO A 415 -1.70 -2.05 21.61
N ASN A 416 -0.43 -2.38 21.88
CA ASN A 416 0.62 -2.62 20.89
C ASN A 416 0.85 -1.46 19.90
N ALA A 417 0.41 -0.24 20.23
CA ALA A 417 0.45 0.94 19.37
C ALA A 417 -0.21 0.72 17.98
N ILE A 418 -1.34 0.00 17.96
CA ILE A 418 -2.14 -0.25 16.76
C ILE A 418 -3.27 0.78 16.69
N PHE A 419 -3.15 1.75 15.79
CA PHE A 419 -4.20 2.72 15.49
C PHE A 419 -5.24 2.09 14.57
N ARG A 420 -6.46 1.88 15.07
CA ARG A 420 -7.51 1.11 14.40
C ARG A 420 -8.40 1.94 13.50
N ASP A 421 -8.68 3.15 13.93
CA ASP A 421 -9.67 4.01 13.31
C ASP A 421 -9.32 5.47 13.58
N SER A 422 -10.20 6.37 13.14
CA SER A 422 -10.05 7.79 13.43
C SER A 422 -10.03 8.11 14.93
N PHE A 423 -10.54 7.27 15.83
CA PHE A 423 -10.59 7.58 17.26
C PHE A 423 -9.25 7.45 17.97
N ASP A 424 -8.31 6.68 17.42
CA ASP A 424 -6.98 6.49 18.03
C ASP A 424 -5.97 7.61 17.71
N ASP A 425 -6.43 8.76 17.20
CA ASP A 425 -5.59 9.93 16.98
C ASP A 425 -5.56 10.90 18.19
N TYR A 426 -4.64 11.86 18.15
CA TYR A 426 -4.45 12.84 19.22
C TYR A 426 -4.60 14.28 18.71
N GLU A 427 -5.56 14.54 17.82
CA GLU A 427 -5.80 15.91 17.31
C GLU A 427 -6.03 16.93 18.43
N ILE A 428 -6.58 16.50 19.57
CA ILE A 428 -6.67 17.27 20.82
C ILE A 428 -5.31 17.37 21.50
N CYS A 429 -4.41 18.14 20.92
CA CYS A 429 -3.28 18.67 21.68
C CYS A 429 -3.84 19.70 22.64
N ASN A 430 -4.15 19.23 23.86
CA ASN A 430 -4.63 20.06 24.94
C ASN A 430 -3.64 21.24 25.11
N GLU A 431 -4.03 22.45 24.71
CA GLU A 431 -3.31 23.71 25.04
C GLU A 431 -3.16 23.91 26.55
N SER A 432 -3.75 23.01 27.35
CA SER A 432 -3.81 22.98 28.81
C SER A 432 -2.70 22.18 29.50
N VAL A 433 -1.74 21.56 28.78
CA VAL A 433 -0.55 20.97 29.44
C VAL A 433 0.47 22.07 29.76
N ASN A 434 0.48 22.50 31.01
CA ASN A 434 1.34 23.57 31.49
C ASN A 434 2.83 23.23 31.29
N GLY A 435 3.57 24.08 30.57
CA GLY A 435 5.01 23.93 30.32
C GLY A 435 5.41 23.19 29.05
N VAL A 436 4.45 22.85 28.17
CA VAL A 436 4.71 22.21 26.87
C VAL A 436 4.47 23.19 25.72
N ASN A 437 5.50 23.49 24.93
CA ASN A 437 5.36 24.24 23.67
C ASN A 437 4.96 23.27 22.55
N PHE A 438 3.65 23.12 22.35
CA PHE A 438 3.11 22.32 21.26
C PHE A 438 3.47 22.94 19.90
N PHE A 439 3.88 22.11 18.94
CA PHE A 439 4.10 22.56 17.57
C PHE A 439 3.35 21.67 16.56
N ILE A 440 2.33 22.25 15.95
CA ILE A 440 1.71 21.80 14.69
C ILE A 440 1.55 23.08 13.84
N PRO A 441 1.84 23.09 12.53
CA PRO A 441 1.60 24.30 11.73
C PRO A 441 0.10 24.67 11.74
N ASN A 442 -0.24 25.96 11.88
CA ASN A 442 -1.63 26.45 12.10
C ASN A 442 -2.70 25.88 11.15
N GLY A 443 -2.37 25.57 9.89
CA GLY A 443 -3.32 24.98 8.94
C GLY A 443 -3.64 23.49 9.15
N PHE A 444 -2.91 22.82 10.05
CA PHE A 444 -3.11 21.43 10.44
C PHE A 444 -3.48 21.29 11.93
N GLN A 445 -3.64 22.41 12.63
CA GLN A 445 -4.26 22.43 13.95
C GLN A 445 -5.78 22.33 13.76
N ASN A 446 -6.45 21.44 14.48
CA ASN A 446 -7.91 21.40 14.58
C ASN A 446 -8.68 21.16 13.26
N THR A 447 -8.27 20.21 12.41
CA THR A 447 -9.29 19.54 11.57
C THR A 447 -10.16 18.71 12.51
N PRO A 448 -11.46 19.02 12.70
CA PRO A 448 -12.30 18.29 13.63
C PRO A 448 -12.21 16.80 13.33
N ASN A 449 -11.84 16.01 14.32
CA ASN A 449 -12.10 14.60 14.24
C ASN A 449 -13.59 14.43 14.52
N GLU A 450 -14.41 14.37 13.46
CA GLU A 450 -15.87 14.28 13.55
C GLU A 450 -16.38 13.12 14.42
N ARG A 451 -15.49 12.21 14.83
CA ARG A 451 -15.80 11.06 15.65
C ARG A 451 -15.07 11.03 17.00
N ASN A 452 -14.05 11.86 17.29
CA ASN A 452 -13.36 11.79 18.59
C ASN A 452 -14.29 12.24 19.76
N PRO A 453 -14.67 11.35 20.70
CA PRO A 453 -15.55 11.69 21.82
C PRO A 453 -14.90 12.60 22.86
N GLU A 454 -13.56 12.70 22.89
CA GLU A 454 -12.84 13.62 23.78
C GLU A 454 -12.77 15.06 23.21
N GLU A 455 -12.97 15.26 21.89
CA GLU A 455 -13.12 16.61 21.27
C GLU A 455 -14.47 17.24 21.61
N ASN A 456 -15.39 16.44 22.15
CA ASN A 456 -16.70 16.87 22.64
C ASN A 456 -16.75 16.96 24.18
N GLY A 457 -15.61 17.28 24.82
CA GLY A 457 -15.49 17.38 26.27
C GLY A 457 -15.94 18.72 26.86
N THR A 458 -17.24 18.92 27.09
CA THR A 458 -17.86 19.39 28.37
C THR A 458 -19.35 19.65 28.15
N LEU A 459 -20.17 19.28 29.14
CA LEU A 459 -21.62 19.48 29.15
C LEU A 459 -22.01 20.92 28.79
N SER A 460 -22.50 21.14 27.57
CA SER A 460 -23.43 22.23 27.28
C SER A 460 -24.73 21.62 26.77
N LEU A 461 -25.71 21.56 27.67
CA LEU A 461 -27.11 21.32 27.37
C LEU A 461 -27.62 22.43 26.45
N THR A 462 -27.50 22.26 25.12
CA THR A 462 -28.44 22.82 24.13
C THR A 462 -28.05 22.39 22.70
N ASN A 463 -28.75 21.36 22.21
CA ASN A 463 -29.17 21.16 20.82
C ASN A 463 -28.13 21.18 19.71
N ALA A 464 -27.58 19.99 19.38
CA ALA A 464 -27.57 19.46 18.02
C ALA A 464 -27.09 17.98 18.03
N SER A 465 -27.98 17.05 18.36
CA SER A 465 -27.77 15.63 18.09
C SER A 465 -27.59 15.43 16.58
N LEU A 466 -26.41 15.00 16.13
CA LEU A 466 -26.19 14.58 14.74
C LEU A 466 -27.06 13.35 14.46
N ASN A 467 -28.06 13.52 13.58
CA ASN A 467 -29.09 12.56 13.19
C ASN A 467 -28.55 11.46 12.26
N VAL A 468 -27.54 10.70 12.68
CA VAL A 468 -26.95 9.67 11.79
C VAL A 468 -27.61 8.32 12.02
N VAL A 469 -28.47 7.92 11.07
CA VAL A 469 -29.00 6.56 10.95
C VAL A 469 -28.05 5.71 10.10
N ASN A 470 -27.59 4.58 10.64
CA ASN A 470 -26.71 3.63 9.95
C ASN A 470 -27.47 2.36 9.55
N ILE A 471 -27.18 1.83 8.36
CA ILE A 471 -27.88 0.66 7.81
C ILE A 471 -26.87 -0.33 7.24
N TYR A 472 -26.92 -1.59 7.65
CA TYR A 472 -25.97 -2.62 7.24
C TYR A 472 -26.53 -4.06 7.37
N PRO A 473 -26.05 -5.02 6.56
CA PRO A 473 -25.25 -4.81 5.36
C PRO A 473 -26.10 -4.13 4.27
N ASN A 474 -25.43 -3.38 3.39
CA ASN A 474 -26.03 -2.76 2.22
C ASN A 474 -24.95 -2.66 1.13
N PRO A 475 -24.94 -3.53 0.10
CA PRO A 475 -26.04 -4.41 -0.33
C PRO A 475 -26.37 -5.60 0.60
N THR A 476 -27.59 -6.14 0.50
CA THR A 476 -28.04 -7.37 1.20
C THR A 476 -29.18 -8.07 0.43
N SER A 477 -29.38 -9.37 0.64
CA SER A 477 -30.47 -10.13 0.01
C SER A 477 -31.57 -10.54 0.99
N ASP A 478 -31.35 -10.38 2.30
CA ASP A 478 -32.23 -10.93 3.32
C ASP A 478 -32.49 -9.97 4.49
N ILE A 479 -31.51 -9.69 5.34
CA ILE A 479 -31.69 -8.97 6.59
C ILE A 479 -30.95 -7.64 6.54
N LEU A 480 -31.66 -6.59 6.92
CA LEU A 480 -31.15 -5.23 7.06
C LEU A 480 -31.15 -4.84 8.55
N ASN A 481 -29.99 -4.46 9.08
CA ASN A 481 -29.87 -3.93 10.44
C ASN A 481 -29.84 -2.40 10.38
N ILE A 482 -30.62 -1.74 11.24
CA ILE A 482 -30.71 -0.28 11.32
C ILE A 482 -30.24 0.18 12.70
N LYS A 483 -29.08 0.82 12.78
CA LYS A 483 -28.62 1.44 14.02
C LYS A 483 -29.14 2.87 14.10
N LEU A 484 -30.09 3.08 15.02
CA LEU A 484 -30.70 4.37 15.31
C LEU A 484 -29.99 5.07 16.47
N PRO A 485 -29.94 6.41 16.48
CA PRO A 485 -29.61 7.15 17.68
C PRO A 485 -30.76 7.06 18.71
N ALA A 486 -30.45 7.19 20.00
CA ALA A 486 -31.37 6.95 21.11
C ALA A 486 -32.67 7.78 21.08
N HIS A 487 -32.66 8.95 20.42
CA HIS A 487 -33.83 9.82 20.27
C HIS A 487 -34.78 9.43 19.12
N LEU A 488 -34.41 8.42 18.32
CA LEU A 488 -35.21 7.86 17.22
C LEU A 488 -35.65 6.41 17.51
N GLU A 489 -35.57 5.96 18.77
CA GLU A 489 -36.17 4.70 19.21
C GLU A 489 -37.70 4.77 19.01
N ASP A 490 -38.31 3.70 18.47
CA ASP A 490 -39.73 3.58 18.09
C ASP A 490 -40.20 4.30 16.80
N GLU A 491 -39.29 4.65 15.88
CA GLU A 491 -39.63 5.18 14.56
C GLU A 491 -40.25 4.16 13.58
N GLU A 492 -41.07 4.66 12.66
CA GLU A 492 -41.59 3.89 11.52
C GLU A 492 -40.80 4.22 10.26
N VAL A 493 -40.53 3.18 9.46
CA VAL A 493 -39.81 3.31 8.20
C VAL A 493 -40.60 2.73 7.04
N GLN A 494 -40.51 3.40 5.89
CA GLN A 494 -41.21 3.04 4.67
C GLN A 494 -40.21 2.74 3.56
N PHE A 495 -40.41 1.62 2.87
CA PHE A 495 -39.61 1.23 1.71
C PHE A 495 -40.33 1.64 0.42
N TYR A 496 -39.59 2.27 -0.49
CA TYR A 496 -40.07 2.71 -1.79
C TYR A 496 -39.20 2.18 -2.92
N THR A 497 -39.80 1.87 -4.08
CA THR A 497 -39.04 1.66 -5.31
C THR A 497 -38.52 2.99 -5.87
N VAL A 498 -37.63 2.93 -6.86
CA VAL A 498 -37.16 4.11 -7.60
C VAL A 498 -38.27 4.92 -8.30
N LEU A 499 -39.43 4.29 -8.54
CA LEU A 499 -40.61 4.95 -9.13
C LEU A 499 -41.55 5.54 -8.05
N GLY A 500 -41.16 5.51 -6.77
CA GLY A 500 -41.95 6.04 -5.66
C GLY A 500 -43.09 5.13 -5.20
N LYS A 501 -43.13 3.86 -5.63
CA LYS A 501 -44.13 2.90 -5.15
C LYS A 501 -43.71 2.36 -3.79
N GLN A 502 -44.56 2.48 -2.78
CA GLN A 502 -44.31 1.88 -1.47
C GLN A 502 -44.38 0.34 -1.56
N VAL A 503 -43.37 -0.34 -1.04
CA VAL A 503 -43.24 -1.82 -1.07
C VAL A 503 -43.06 -2.44 0.32
N GLY A 504 -42.79 -1.64 1.36
CA GLY A 504 -42.70 -2.12 2.73
C GLY A 504 -42.96 -1.01 3.75
N HIS A 505 -43.40 -1.39 4.94
CA HIS A 505 -43.59 -0.49 6.07
C HIS A 505 -43.30 -1.26 7.36
N TYR A 506 -42.37 -0.76 8.16
CA TYR A 506 -41.85 -1.45 9.33
C TYR A 506 -41.79 -0.52 10.52
N LYS A 507 -42.19 -1.04 11.68
CA LYS A 507 -41.97 -0.39 12.96
C LYS A 507 -40.67 -0.91 13.57
N LEU A 508 -39.76 -0.01 13.90
CA LEU A 508 -38.47 -0.37 14.48
C LEU A 508 -38.63 -0.73 15.96
N GLN A 509 -37.89 -1.75 16.43
CA GLN A 509 -37.91 -2.28 17.80
C GLN A 509 -36.46 -2.48 18.30
N SER A 510 -36.24 -2.87 19.56
CA SER A 510 -34.94 -2.88 20.26
C SER A 510 -33.74 -3.56 19.56
N GLN A 511 -33.94 -4.35 18.50
CA GLN A 511 -32.87 -4.96 17.69
C GLN A 511 -32.82 -4.46 16.21
N ASN A 512 -33.75 -3.59 15.80
CA ASN A 512 -33.82 -2.89 14.52
C ASN A 512 -33.43 -3.73 13.28
N GLN A 513 -33.96 -4.95 13.17
CA GLN A 513 -33.77 -5.81 12.00
C GLN A 513 -35.03 -5.82 11.13
N ILE A 514 -34.84 -5.69 9.82
CA ILE A 514 -35.89 -5.79 8.81
C ILE A 514 -35.55 -6.93 7.86
N ASP A 515 -36.48 -7.86 7.69
CA ASP A 515 -36.43 -8.88 6.65
C ASP A 515 -36.94 -8.30 5.32
N ILE A 516 -36.05 -8.25 4.35
CA ILE A 516 -36.29 -7.78 2.98
C ILE A 516 -36.15 -8.89 1.92
N SER A 517 -36.07 -10.16 2.33
CA SER A 517 -35.89 -11.33 1.43
C SER A 517 -37.01 -11.52 0.39
N HIS A 518 -38.14 -10.85 0.58
CA HIS A 518 -39.28 -10.85 -0.32
C HIS A 518 -39.20 -9.77 -1.42
N LEU A 519 -38.26 -8.83 -1.32
CA LEU A 519 -38.03 -7.80 -2.34
C LEU A 519 -37.25 -8.40 -3.52
N SER A 520 -37.61 -8.02 -4.74
CA SER A 520 -36.83 -8.40 -5.93
C SER A 520 -35.52 -7.61 -5.97
N GLU A 521 -34.50 -8.19 -6.60
CA GLU A 521 -33.20 -7.53 -6.84
C GLU A 521 -33.39 -6.13 -7.42
N GLY A 522 -32.67 -5.14 -6.87
CA GLY A 522 -32.75 -3.75 -7.32
C GLY A 522 -32.60 -2.70 -6.22
N PHE A 523 -32.89 -1.45 -6.59
CA PHE A 523 -32.72 -0.28 -5.73
C PHE A 523 -34.02 0.12 -5.04
N TYR A 524 -33.90 0.42 -3.74
CA TYR A 524 -34.98 0.89 -2.91
C TYR A 524 -34.56 2.08 -2.05
N PHE A 525 -35.54 2.86 -1.63
CA PHE A 525 -35.36 3.95 -0.67
C PHE A 525 -36.06 3.60 0.64
N LEU A 526 -35.31 3.62 1.72
CA LEU A 526 -35.83 3.61 3.08
C LEU A 526 -36.04 5.05 3.54
N VAL A 527 -37.28 5.39 3.87
CA VAL A 527 -37.69 6.72 4.30
C VAL A 527 -38.18 6.66 5.74
N PHE A 528 -37.60 7.51 6.59
CA PHE A 528 -37.99 7.68 7.99
C PHE A 528 -39.03 8.80 8.10
N LYS A 529 -39.92 8.74 9.09
CA LYS A 529 -40.90 9.80 9.35
C LYS A 529 -40.26 11.17 9.61
N SER A 530 -39.04 11.18 10.14
CA SER A 530 -38.20 12.37 10.33
C SER A 530 -37.71 13.02 9.02
N GLY A 531 -38.00 12.43 7.86
CA GLY A 531 -37.58 12.92 6.53
C GLY A 531 -36.21 12.41 6.08
N ILE A 532 -35.53 11.60 6.91
CA ILE A 532 -34.27 10.95 6.53
C ILE A 532 -34.55 9.90 5.46
N GLN A 533 -33.71 9.85 4.41
CA GLN A 533 -33.79 8.87 3.34
C GLN A 533 -32.46 8.13 3.18
N LYS A 534 -32.51 6.81 3.02
CA LYS A 534 -31.34 5.94 2.82
C LYS A 534 -31.58 5.02 1.62
N ARG A 535 -30.57 4.87 0.77
CA ARG A 535 -30.62 3.96 -0.39
C ARG A 535 -30.27 2.55 0.06
N ILE A 536 -31.10 1.57 -0.30
CA ILE A 536 -30.91 0.14 -0.03
C ILE A 536 -30.76 -0.60 -1.34
N ILE A 537 -29.77 -1.48 -1.43
CA ILE A 537 -29.48 -2.32 -2.59
C ILE A 537 -29.85 -3.76 -2.20
N VAL A 538 -30.83 -4.32 -2.91
CA VAL A 538 -31.24 -5.72 -2.76
C VAL A 538 -30.55 -6.54 -3.85
N ASN A 539 -29.77 -7.54 -3.43
CA ASN A 539 -29.03 -8.45 -4.30
C ASN A 539 -29.74 -9.80 -4.48
#